data_AF-A0A4Y2CK63-F1
#
_entry.id   AF-A0A4Y2CK63-F1
#
_cell.length_a   1.000
_cell.length_b   1.000
_cell.length_c   1.000
_cell.angle_alpha   90.00
_cell.angle_beta   90.00
_cell.angle_gamma   90.00
#
_symmetry.space_group_name_H-M   'P 1'
#
loop_
_entity.id
_entity.type
_entity.pdbx_description
1 polymer ?
#
loop_
_entity_poly.entity_id
_entity_poly.type
_entity_poly.pdbx_seq_one_letter_code
_entity_poly.pdbx_strand_id
1 'polypeptide(L)'
;MLIKKDTKYYPKTTKEEHYNLINDPNSVYIGHVTAATGGAKAIKETILNFFVSNNMQLNELTVIGCDRTNVNNGHKGGIIRLMEVAPIDHYNGAFVCFKQMSYLSVIY
;
A
#
# COMPACT_ATOMS: atom_id res chain seq x y z
N MET A 1 -2.21 7.53 23.80
CA MET A 1 -0.94 8.01 24.38
C MET A 1 -1.01 9.53 24.51
N LEU A 2 -0.58 10.13 25.62
CA LEU A 2 -0.57 11.59 25.81
C LEU A 2 0.84 12.14 25.58
N ILE A 3 0.95 13.30 24.96
CA ILE A 3 2.22 14.03 24.84
C ILE A 3 2.17 15.19 25.83
N LYS A 4 3.19 15.29 26.69
CA LYS A 4 3.36 16.45 27.56
C LYS A 4 4.03 17.56 26.76
N LYS A 5 3.36 18.71 26.67
CA LYS A 5 3.96 19.95 26.15
C LYS A 5 3.79 21.00 27.22
N ASP A 6 4.92 21.57 27.65
CA ASP A 6 5.01 22.45 28.81
C ASP A 6 4.42 21.78 30.07
N THR A 7 3.29 22.28 30.58
CA THR A 7 2.56 21.76 31.75
C THR A 7 1.26 21.03 31.39
N LYS A 8 0.90 20.95 30.10
CA LYS A 8 -0.38 20.39 29.65
C LYS A 8 -0.18 19.07 28.88
N TYR A 9 -1.17 18.18 29.00
CA TYR A 9 -1.21 16.92 28.27
C TYR A 9 -2.16 17.04 27.08
N TYR A 10 -1.68 16.63 25.91
CA TYR A 10 -2.46 16.62 24.68
C TYR A 10 -2.62 15.19 24.18
N PRO A 11 -3.79 14.83 23.60
CA PRO A 11 -3.95 13.58 22.87
C PRO A 11 -2.93 13.48 21.75
N LYS A 12 -2.11 12.42 21.76
CA LYS A 12 -1.30 12.07 20.59
C LYS A 12 -2.23 11.43 19.57
N THR A 13 -2.40 12.08 18.42
CA THR A 13 -3.03 11.45 17.26
C THR A 13 -1.95 10.79 16.43
N THR A 14 -2.02 9.48 16.28
CA THR A 14 -1.20 8.74 15.32
C THR A 14 -2.08 8.51 14.09
N LYS A 15 -1.60 8.89 12.90
CA LYS A 15 -2.27 8.54 11.66
C LYS A 15 -1.78 7.15 11.26
N GLU A 16 -2.65 6.17 11.32
CA GLU A 16 -2.44 4.86 10.75
C GLU A 16 -3.08 4.83 9.36
N GLU A 17 -2.35 4.29 8.39
CA GLU A 17 -2.89 4.10 7.05
C GLU A 17 -3.24 2.63 6.86
N HIS A 18 -4.51 2.41 6.55
CA HIS A 18 -5.08 1.09 6.31
C HIS A 18 -5.28 0.91 4.81
N TYR A 19 -4.66 -0.12 4.26
CA TYR A 19 -4.73 -0.48 2.85
C TYR A 19 -5.50 -1.78 2.70
N ASN A 20 -6.55 -1.78 1.90
CA ASN A 20 -7.26 -2.99 1.52
C ASN A 20 -6.65 -3.56 0.24
N LEU A 21 -6.40 -4.86 0.25
CA LEU A 21 -5.90 -5.61 -0.88
C LEU A 21 -7.06 -6.39 -1.48
N ILE A 22 -7.33 -6.13 -2.76
CA ILE A 22 -8.41 -6.74 -3.52
C ILE A 22 -7.84 -7.37 -4.79
N ASN A 23 -8.41 -8.50 -5.20
CA ASN A 23 -8.13 -9.14 -6.47
C ASN A 23 -9.12 -8.62 -7.53
N ASP A 24 -8.62 -8.11 -8.64
CA ASP A 24 -9.41 -7.60 -9.76
C ASP A 24 -9.37 -8.60 -10.94
N PRO A 25 -10.42 -8.76 -11.78
CA PRO A 25 -11.62 -7.90 -11.97
C PRO A 25 -12.77 -8.11 -10.97
N ASN A 26 -12.75 -9.20 -10.19
CA ASN A 26 -13.91 -9.61 -9.39
C ASN A 26 -14.01 -8.87 -8.03
N SER A 27 -13.10 -7.96 -7.72
CA SER A 27 -13.00 -7.26 -6.43
C SER A 27 -13.03 -8.20 -5.22
N VAL A 28 -12.41 -9.38 -5.33
CA VAL A 28 -12.38 -10.34 -4.23
C VAL A 28 -11.44 -9.80 -3.16
N TYR A 29 -11.95 -9.64 -1.93
CA TYR A 29 -11.13 -9.20 -0.81
C TYR A 29 -10.06 -10.24 -0.47
N ILE A 30 -8.79 -9.85 -0.52
CA ILE A 30 -7.65 -10.70 -0.15
C ILE A 30 -7.27 -10.46 1.31
N GLY A 31 -7.33 -9.22 1.77
CA GLY A 31 -6.95 -8.85 3.13
C GLY A 31 -6.72 -7.35 3.28
N HIS A 32 -6.17 -6.96 4.43
CA HIS A 32 -5.77 -5.58 4.69
C HIS A 32 -4.40 -5.54 5.36
N VAL A 33 -3.72 -4.42 5.19
CA VAL A 33 -2.47 -4.12 5.87
C VAL A 33 -2.54 -2.75 6.53
N THR A 34 -1.92 -2.63 7.69
CA THR A 34 -1.77 -1.35 8.39
C THR A 34 -0.30 -0.99 8.39
N ALA A 35 0.05 0.11 7.72
CA ALA A 35 1.41 0.60 7.73
C ALA A 35 1.67 1.46 8.98
N ALA A 36 2.82 1.24 9.62
CA ALA A 36 3.21 2.02 10.80
C ALA A 36 3.38 3.53 10.51
N THR A 37 3.62 3.89 9.24
CA THR A 37 3.69 5.28 8.77
C THR A 37 3.09 5.37 7.38
N GLY A 38 2.56 6.54 7.00
CA GLY A 38 2.07 6.83 5.63
C GLY A 38 3.18 7.06 4.59
N GLY A 39 4.40 6.59 4.86
CA GLY A 39 5.51 6.69 3.93
C GLY A 39 5.51 5.53 2.94
N ALA A 40 5.72 5.83 1.65
CA ALA A 40 5.68 4.86 0.57
C ALA A 40 6.54 3.61 0.81
N LYS A 41 7.74 3.78 1.38
CA LYS A 41 8.64 2.67 1.72
C LYS A 41 8.03 1.74 2.78
N ALA A 42 7.48 2.29 3.85
CA ALA A 42 6.87 1.50 4.93
C ALA A 42 5.64 0.75 4.43
N ILE A 43 4.83 1.39 3.60
CA ILE A 43 3.65 0.78 2.99
C ILE A 43 4.07 -0.37 2.07
N LYS A 44 5.06 -0.13 1.19
CA LYS A 44 5.64 -1.17 0.33
C LYS A 44 6.08 -2.40 1.13
N GLU A 45 6.88 -2.20 2.17
CA GLU A 45 7.40 -3.29 3.00
C GLU A 45 6.26 -4.06 3.70
N THR A 46 5.24 -3.34 4.18
CA THR A 46 4.08 -3.97 4.83
C THR A 46 3.29 -4.84 3.84
N ILE A 47 3.10 -4.36 2.60
CA ILE A 47 2.43 -5.13 1.54
C ILE A 47 3.25 -6.37 1.16
N LEU A 48 4.56 -6.27 0.99
CA LEU A 48 5.42 -7.42 0.69
C LEU A 48 5.38 -8.46 1.81
N ASN A 49 5.47 -8.01 3.06
CA ASN A 49 5.39 -8.90 4.22
C ASN A 49 4.05 -9.62 4.30
N PHE A 50 2.95 -8.99 3.91
CA PHE A 50 1.65 -9.63 3.82
C PHE A 50 1.63 -10.76 2.78
N PHE A 51 2.20 -10.55 1.59
CA PHE A 51 2.28 -11.61 0.58
C PHE A 51 3.13 -12.80 1.07
N VAL A 52 4.31 -12.53 1.63
CA VAL A 52 5.19 -13.56 2.18
C VAL A 52 4.51 -14.34 3.31
N SER A 53 3.86 -13.64 4.25
CA SER A 53 3.22 -14.26 5.42
C SER A 53 2.02 -15.13 5.05
N ASN A 54 1.35 -14.83 3.93
CA ASN A 54 0.21 -15.59 3.42
C ASN A 54 0.60 -16.60 2.33
N ASN A 55 1.91 -16.86 2.11
CA ASN A 55 2.44 -17.74 1.06
C ASN A 55 1.90 -17.41 -0.35
N MET A 56 1.58 -16.13 -0.60
CA MET A 56 1.10 -15.68 -1.89
C MET A 56 2.28 -15.36 -2.80
N GLN A 57 2.28 -15.96 -3.99
CA GLN A 57 3.34 -15.76 -4.96
C GLN A 57 3.19 -14.40 -5.64
N LEU A 58 4.22 -13.59 -5.53
CA LEU A 58 4.32 -12.29 -6.19
C LEU A 58 4.29 -12.40 -7.73
N ASN A 59 4.67 -13.56 -8.28
CA ASN A 59 4.53 -13.87 -9.71
C ASN A 59 3.08 -13.93 -10.22
N GLU A 60 2.12 -14.19 -9.35
CA GLU A 60 0.70 -14.28 -9.73
C GLU A 60 0.02 -12.90 -9.73
N LEU A 61 0.67 -11.88 -9.17
CA LEU A 61 0.20 -10.50 -9.26
C LEU A 61 0.44 -9.96 -10.66
N THR A 62 -0.65 -9.87 -11.42
CA THR A 62 -0.61 -9.35 -12.78
C THR A 62 -0.62 -7.83 -12.82
N VAL A 63 -1.35 -7.18 -11.88
CA VAL A 63 -1.52 -5.72 -11.82
C VAL A 63 -1.62 -5.23 -10.38
N ILE A 64 -0.96 -4.11 -10.06
CA ILE A 64 -1.19 -3.33 -8.82
C ILE A 64 -1.69 -1.94 -9.20
N GLY A 65 -2.93 -1.64 -8.82
CA GLY A 65 -3.53 -0.31 -8.95
C GLY A 65 -3.63 0.40 -7.60
N CYS A 66 -3.37 1.71 -7.57
CA CYS A 66 -3.51 2.54 -6.37
C CYS A 66 -4.18 3.88 -6.73
N ASP A 67 -4.63 4.61 -5.71
CA ASP A 67 -5.12 5.97 -5.91
C ASP A 67 -3.99 6.92 -6.36
N ARG A 68 -4.35 8.13 -6.80
CA ARG A 68 -3.39 9.09 -7.39
C ARG A 68 -2.63 9.92 -6.37
N THR A 69 -2.51 9.47 -5.13
CA THR A 69 -1.67 10.17 -4.15
C THR A 69 -0.20 10.10 -4.55
N ASN A 70 0.57 11.14 -4.20
CA ASN A 70 2.01 11.16 -4.49
C ASN A 70 2.78 10.03 -3.76
N VAL A 71 2.25 9.57 -2.63
CA VAL A 71 2.78 8.41 -1.88
C VAL A 71 2.62 7.11 -2.68
N ASN A 72 1.54 6.98 -3.45
CA ASN A 72 1.28 5.80 -4.27
C ASN A 72 2.00 5.88 -5.63
N ASN A 73 1.93 7.04 -6.31
CA ASN A 73 2.34 7.21 -7.71
C ASN A 73 3.60 8.06 -7.95
N GLY A 74 4.28 8.51 -6.90
CA GLY A 74 5.45 9.38 -7.05
C GLY A 74 6.56 8.76 -7.93
N HIS A 75 7.03 9.50 -8.93
CA HIS A 75 8.01 9.01 -9.92
C HIS A 75 9.34 8.51 -9.32
N LYS A 76 9.76 9.03 -8.15
CA LYS A 76 11.03 8.63 -7.49
C LYS A 76 10.84 7.86 -6.20
N GLY A 77 9.64 7.87 -5.63
CA GLY A 77 9.41 7.38 -4.27
C GLY A 77 7.98 6.99 -3.99
N GLY A 78 7.16 6.80 -5.02
CA GLY A 78 5.84 6.21 -4.89
C GLY A 78 5.95 4.70 -4.67
N ILE A 79 4.95 4.11 -4.03
CA ILE A 79 4.90 2.67 -3.76
C ILE A 79 5.08 1.84 -5.03
N ILE A 80 4.38 2.20 -6.11
CA ILE A 80 4.48 1.48 -7.39
C ILE A 80 5.93 1.50 -7.90
N ARG A 81 6.53 2.69 -7.95
CA ARG A 81 7.93 2.83 -8.39
C ARG A 81 8.89 2.03 -7.51
N LEU A 82 8.67 2.04 -6.19
CA LEU A 82 9.51 1.33 -5.24
C LEU A 82 9.33 -0.19 -5.29
N MET A 83 8.18 -0.68 -5.77
CA MET A 83 7.94 -2.10 -6.06
C MET A 83 8.64 -2.50 -7.37
N GLU A 84 8.55 -1.69 -8.42
CA GLU A 84 9.21 -1.96 -9.72
C GLU A 84 10.73 -2.11 -9.61
N VAL A 85 11.37 -1.25 -8.83
CA VAL A 85 12.84 -1.25 -8.67
C VAL A 85 13.32 -2.17 -7.55
N ALA A 86 12.41 -2.85 -6.86
CA ALA A 86 12.76 -3.77 -5.80
C ALA A 86 13.44 -5.01 -6.42
N PRO A 87 14.61 -5.43 -5.92
CA PRO A 87 15.18 -6.73 -6.28
C PRO A 87 14.35 -7.81 -5.57
N ILE A 88 13.21 -8.13 -6.17
CA ILE A 88 12.38 -9.25 -5.75
C ILE A 88 12.62 -10.31 -6.81
N ASP A 89 13.48 -11.28 -6.49
CA ASP A 89 13.48 -12.54 -7.22
C ASP A 89 12.03 -13.05 -7.15
N HIS A 90 11.39 -13.21 -8.33
CA HIS A 90 9.99 -13.61 -8.51
C HIS A 90 8.91 -12.49 -8.56
N TYR A 91 9.11 -11.41 -9.31
CA TYR A 91 7.99 -10.57 -9.78
C TYR A 91 8.10 -10.30 -11.29
N ASN A 92 7.17 -10.87 -12.09
CA ASN A 92 7.08 -10.70 -13.55
C ASN A 92 5.82 -9.90 -13.99
N GLY A 93 5.10 -9.28 -13.05
CA GLY A 93 3.83 -8.58 -13.30
C GLY A 93 3.98 -7.19 -13.95
N ALA A 94 2.94 -6.74 -14.65
CA ALA A 94 2.89 -5.41 -15.26
C ALA A 94 2.13 -4.41 -14.35
N PHE A 95 2.70 -3.24 -14.08
CA PHE A 95 2.01 -2.23 -13.25
C PHE A 95 1.10 -1.35 -14.12
N VAL A 96 -0.21 -1.36 -13.85
CA VAL A 96 -1.19 -0.52 -14.53
C VAL A 96 -1.87 0.39 -13.51
N CYS A 97 -1.69 1.71 -13.68
CA CYS A 97 -2.30 2.73 -12.83
C CYS A 97 -3.70 3.10 -13.35
N PHE A 98 -4.76 2.74 -12.61
CA PHE A 98 -6.12 3.17 -12.92
C PHE A 98 -6.44 4.58 -12.35
N LYS A 99 -7.33 5.31 -13.03
CA LYS A 99 -7.76 6.67 -12.67
C LYS A 99 -9.05 6.62 -11.84
N GLN A 100 -8.98 7.21 -10.65
CA GLN A 100 -10.10 7.72 -9.86
C GLN A 100 -11.04 6.68 -9.27
N MET A 101 -10.95 6.56 -7.95
CA MET A 101 -12.02 6.02 -7.13
C MET A 101 -11.95 6.72 -5.77
N SER A 102 -12.89 7.63 -5.53
CA SER A 102 -13.08 8.30 -4.24
C SER A 102 -13.60 7.34 -3.16
N TYR A 103 -13.78 6.06 -3.50
CA TYR A 103 -13.85 4.88 -2.64
C TYR A 103 -13.25 3.72 -3.46
N LEU A 104 -12.32 2.96 -2.90
CA LEU A 104 -11.58 1.89 -3.59
C LEU A 104 -12.53 0.84 -4.25
N SER A 105 -12.75 0.87 -5.58
CA SER A 105 -13.30 -0.24 -6.40
C SER A 105 -13.25 -0.02 -7.93
N VAL A 106 -12.68 -0.95 -8.69
CA VAL A 106 -13.04 -1.35 -10.08
C VAL A 106 -13.00 -0.32 -11.23
N ILE A 107 -12.31 -0.68 -12.31
CA ILE A 107 -12.62 -0.19 -13.66
C ILE A 107 -12.61 -1.38 -14.64
N TYR A 108 -13.81 -1.68 -15.18
CA TYR A 108 -14.25 -2.61 -16.26
C TYR A 108 -13.30 -3.69 -16.80
#